data_AF-A0A6N7KS90-F1
#
_entry.id   AF-A0A6N7KS90-F1
#
_cell.length_a   1.000
_cell.length_b   1.000
_cell.length_c   1.000
_cell.angle_alpha   90.00
_cell.angle_beta   90.00
_cell.angle_gamma   90.00
#
_symmetry.space_group_name_H-M   'P 1'
#
loop_
_entity.id
_entity.type
_entity.pdbx_description
1 polymer ?
#
loop_
_entity_poly.entity_id
_entity_poly.type
_entity_poly.pdbx_seq_one_letter_code
_entity_poly.pdbx_strand_id
1 'polypeptide(L)' 'MTSTDDPLPGTDTPEAVRLRVTCRRCHRPLHDPESRILRLGPECRDPAERVPRHDVEQDPLPGVG' A
#
# COMPACT_ATOMS: atom_id res chain seq x y z
N MET A 1 30.32 -11.27 -7.11
CA MET A 1 29.11 -10.79 -7.81
C MET A 1 28.45 -9.78 -6.90
N THR A 2 28.78 -8.50 -7.07
CA THR A 2 28.21 -7.39 -6.30
C THR A 2 27.19 -6.73 -7.22
N SER A 3 25.90 -6.96 -6.99
CA SER A 3 24.85 -6.19 -7.65
C SER A 3 24.93 -4.76 -7.13
N THR A 4 25.24 -3.82 -8.03
CA THR A 4 25.06 -2.40 -7.79
C THR A 4 23.56 -2.15 -7.72
N ASP A 5 23.04 -1.99 -6.50
CA ASP A 5 21.67 -1.54 -6.23
C ASP A 5 21.61 -0.04 -6.55
N ASP A 6 21.64 0.28 -7.85
CA ASP A 6 21.35 1.63 -8.32
C ASP A 6 19.81 1.79 -8.28
N PRO A 7 19.28 2.75 -7.50
CA PRO A 7 17.84 2.91 -7.37
C PRO A 7 17.24 3.27 -8.74
N LEU A 8 16.16 2.59 -9.11
CA LEU A 8 15.53 2.79 -10.41
C LEU A 8 15.12 4.27 -10.58
N PRO A 9 15.44 4.90 -11.73
CA PRO A 9 15.06 6.28 -11.99
C PRO A 9 13.54 6.43 -11.89
N GLY A 10 13.08 7.31 -10.99
CA GLY A 10 11.65 7.52 -10.69
C GLY A 10 11.15 6.85 -9.40
N THR A 11 12.00 6.13 -8.68
CA THR A 11 11.69 5.59 -7.34
C THR A 11 12.11 6.49 -6.18
N ASP A 12 12.68 7.67 -6.48
CA ASP A 12 12.93 8.77 -5.55
C ASP A 12 11.60 9.38 -5.06
N THR A 13 10.87 8.62 -4.26
CA THR A 13 9.73 9.13 -3.53
C THR A 13 10.27 9.88 -2.32
N PRO A 14 10.04 11.21 -2.18
CA PRO A 14 10.44 11.91 -0.97
C PRO A 14 9.76 11.21 0.20
N GLU A 15 10.55 10.79 1.19
CA GLU A 15 10.06 10.13 2.39
C GLU A 15 8.99 11.01 3.02
N ALA A 16 7.72 10.70 2.74
CA ALA A 16 6.63 11.61 3.06
C ALA A 16 6.67 11.89 4.55
N VAL A 17 6.87 13.17 4.89
CA VAL A 17 6.81 13.74 6.24
C VAL A 17 5.74 12.98 6.98
N ARG A 18 6.15 12.24 8.03
CA ARG A 18 5.27 11.31 8.74
C ARG A 18 4.19 12.11 9.47
N LEU A 19 3.16 12.54 8.73
CA LEU A 19 1.94 13.09 9.27
C LEU A 19 1.46 12.10 10.30
N ARG A 20 1.30 12.56 11.54
CA ARG A 20 0.73 11.76 12.62
C ARG A 20 -0.70 11.45 12.19
N VAL A 21 -0.89 10.25 11.63
CA VAL A 21 -2.21 9.80 11.17
C VAL A 21 -2.93 9.21 12.37
N THR A 22 -4.18 9.59 12.55
CA THR A 22 -5.07 9.02 13.58
C THR A 22 -6.18 8.21 12.92
N CYS A 23 -6.73 7.27 13.69
CA CYS A 23 -7.88 6.49 13.24
C CYS A 23 -9.11 7.38 13.12
N ARG A 24 -9.83 7.28 11.98
CA ARG A 24 -11.09 8.00 11.76
C ARG A 24 -12.24 7.56 12.67
N ARG A 25 -12.14 6.38 13.31
CA ARG A 25 -13.16 5.84 14.23
C ARG A 25 -12.82 6.10 15.70
N CYS A 26 -11.66 5.64 16.16
CA CYS A 26 -11.27 5.73 17.58
C CYS A 26 -10.31 6.88 17.91
N HIS A 27 -9.85 7.64 16.90
CA HIS A 27 -8.94 8.78 17.03
C HIS A 27 -7.56 8.46 17.63
N ARG A 28 -7.24 7.18 17.83
CA ARG A 28 -5.93 6.72 18.30
C ARG A 28 -4.85 6.94 17.24
N PRO A 29 -3.60 7.21 17.63
CA PRO A 29 -2.48 7.33 16.72
C PRO A 29 -2.21 6.00 16.00
N LEU A 30 -2.00 6.06 14.69
CA LEU A 30 -1.70 4.90 13.84
C LEU A 30 -0.22 4.88 13.51
N HIS A 31 0.44 3.79 13.90
CA HIS A 31 1.87 3.57 13.68
C HIS A 31 2.11 2.66 12.48
N ASP A 32 1.23 1.69 12.27
CA ASP A 32 1.34 0.70 11.21
C ASP A 32 1.15 1.32 9.82
N PRO A 33 2.00 1.02 8.83
CA PRO A 33 1.89 1.57 7.48
C PRO A 33 0.52 1.35 6.85
N GLU A 34 -0.02 0.14 6.97
CA GLU A 34 -1.33 -0.22 6.41
C GLU A 34 -2.46 0.58 7.09
N SER A 35 -2.40 0.70 8.42
CA SER A 35 -3.35 1.50 9.18
C SER A 35 -3.29 2.99 8.80
N ARG A 36 -2.08 3.51 8.56
CA ARG A 36 -1.87 4.91 8.13
C ARG A 36 -2.43 5.16 6.74
N ILE A 37 -2.26 4.23 5.80
CA ILE A 37 -2.82 4.31 4.44
C ILE A 37 -4.36 4.35 4.50
N LEU A 38 -4.96 3.51 5.32
CA LEU A 38 -6.43 3.37 5.42
C LEU A 38 -7.07 4.37 6.39
N ARG A 39 -6.25 5.05 7.20
CA ARG A 39 -6.66 5.91 8.31
C ARG A 39 -7.63 5.20 9.26
N LEU A 40 -7.46 3.88 9.43
CA LEU A 40 -8.26 2.98 10.25
C LEU A 40 -7.31 2.01 10.97
N GLY A 41 -7.40 1.95 12.31
CA GLY A 41 -6.61 1.00 13.10
C GLY A 41 -7.12 -0.44 12.91
N PRO A 42 -6.28 -1.45 13.17
CA PRO A 42 -6.64 -2.85 12.99
C PRO A 42 -7.86 -3.26 13.83
N GLU A 43 -8.03 -2.66 15.00
CA GLU A 43 -9.20 -2.89 15.87
C GLU A 43 -10.48 -2.24 15.36
N CYS A 44 -10.38 -1.22 14.50
CA CYS A 44 -11.52 -0.49 13.95
C CYS A 44 -11.88 -0.90 12.52
N ARG A 45 -10.98 -1.63 11.87
CA ARG A 45 -11.12 -2.09 10.48
C ARG A 45 -12.00 -3.32 10.44
N ASP A 46 -12.94 -3.33 9.51
CA ASP A 46 -13.75 -4.52 9.29
C ASP A 46 -12.94 -5.50 8.43
N PRO A 47 -12.72 -6.75 8.88
CA PRO A 47 -12.01 -7.75 8.08
C PRO A 47 -12.76 -8.12 6.79
N ALA A 48 -14.02 -7.70 6.62
CA ALA A 48 -14.78 -7.84 5.38
C ALA A 48 -14.42 -6.80 4.30
N GLU A 49 -13.72 -5.71 4.62
CA GLU A 49 -13.12 -4.79 3.62
C GLU A 49 -11.89 -5.37 2.90
N ARG A 50 -11.75 -6.72 2.86
CA ARG A 50 -10.72 -7.35 2.03
C ARG A 50 -10.94 -6.91 0.59
N VAL A 51 -9.86 -6.36 0.02
CA VAL A 51 -9.76 -5.80 -1.32
C VAL A 51 -10.64 -6.60 -2.29
N PRO A 52 -11.63 -5.98 -2.95
CA PRO A 52 -12.45 -6.70 -3.91
C PRO A 52 -11.52 -7.29 -4.97
N ARG A 53 -11.52 -8.62 -5.06
CA ARG A 53 -10.85 -9.33 -6.15
C ARG A 53 -11.75 -9.18 -7.36
N HIS A 54 -11.25 -8.48 -8.37
CA HIS A 54 -11.93 -8.37 -9.64
C HIS A 54 -11.43 -9.50 -10.54
N ASP A 55 -12.29 -10.46 -10.86
CA ASP A 55 -12.06 -11.38 -11.97
C ASP A 55 -12.20 -10.58 -13.27
N VAL A 56 -11.06 -10.12 -13.79
CA VAL A 56 -10.97 -9.44 -15.08
C VAL A 56 -10.30 -10.37 -16.08
N GLU A 57 -10.90 -10.51 -17.25
CA GLU A 57 -10.32 -11.27 -18.36
C GLU A 57 -9.10 -10.50 -18.88
N GLN A 58 -7.90 -11.03 -18.60
CA GLN A 58 -6.66 -10.43 -19.10
C GLN A 58 -6.39 -10.95 -20.50
N ASP A 59 -6.32 -10.04 -21.46
CA ASP A 59 -5.89 -10.37 -22.82
C ASP A 59 -4.40 -10.78 -22.78
N PRO A 60 -4.02 -11.89 -23.43
CA PRO A 60 -2.65 -12.34 -23.45
C PRO A 60 -1.75 -11.32 -24.15
N LEU A 61 -0.55 -11.13 -23.61
CA LEU A 61 0.41 -10.20 -24.20
C LEU A 61 0.78 -10.67 -25.62
N PRO A 62 0.93 -9.75 -26.60
CA PRO A 62 1.35 -10.14 -27.94
C PRO A 62 2.76 -10.74 -27.90
N GLY A 63 2.94 -11.91 -28.52
CA GLY A 63 4.24 -12.60 -28.61
C GLY A 63 4.46 -13.71 -27.57
N VAL A 64 3.49 -13.99 -26.69
CA VAL A 64 3.42 -15.27 -25.97
C VAL A 64 2.48 -16.22 -26.73
N GLY A 65 3.02 -16.84 -27.78
CA GLY A 65 2.37 -17.88 -28.58
C GLY A 65 3.40 -18.87 -29.10
#